data_AF-S4WX93-F1
#
_entry.id   AF-S4WX93-F1
#
_cell.length_a   1.000
_cell.length_b   1.000
_cell.length_c   1.000
_cell.angle_alpha   90.00
_cell.angle_beta   90.00
_cell.angle_gamma   90.00
#
_symmetry.space_group_name_H-M   'P 1'
#
loop_
_entity.id
_entity.type
_entity.pdbx_description
1 polymer ?
#
loop_
_entity_poly.entity_id
_entity_poly.type
_entity_poly.pdbx_seq_one_letter_code
_entity_poly.pdbx_strand_id
1 'polypeptide(L)' 'EELISRGRMLLTWICKEDEFENPNSIDLLEMSINDLVIEGHLEEEKLDSFNVPVYIPSAE' A
#
# COMPACT_ATOMS: atom_id res chain seq x y z
N GLU A 1 -12.26 -26.50 -5.29
CA GLU A 1 -12.48 -25.80 -6.57
C GLU A 1 -13.88 -25.20 -6.56
N GLU A 2 -13.98 -23.88 -6.72
CA GLU A 2 -15.27 -23.16 -6.71
C GLU A 2 -15.73 -22.79 -8.12
N LEU A 3 -14.80 -22.66 -9.08
CA LEU A 3 -15.13 -22.33 -10.47
C LEU A 3 -15.61 -23.58 -11.21
N ILE A 4 -16.77 -23.46 -11.86
CA ILE A 4 -17.30 -24.48 -12.77
C ILE A 4 -16.47 -24.55 -14.06
N SER A 5 -16.63 -25.64 -14.83
CA SER A 5 -15.98 -25.79 -16.14
C SER A 5 -16.24 -24.57 -17.04
N ARG A 6 -15.16 -23.97 -17.54
CA ARG A 6 -15.14 -22.74 -18.37
C ARG A 6 -15.53 -21.44 -17.65
N GLY A 7 -15.67 -21.44 -16.33
CA GLY A 7 -15.79 -20.23 -15.52
C GLY A 7 -14.57 -19.33 -15.68
N ARG A 8 -14.77 -18.01 -15.56
CA ARG A 8 -13.70 -17.00 -15.63
C ARG A 8 -13.79 -16.07 -14.43
N MET A 9 -12.66 -15.48 -14.08
CA MET A 9 -12.55 -14.45 -13.06
C MET A 9 -11.89 -13.22 -13.68
N LEU A 10 -12.38 -12.05 -13.31
CA LEU A 10 -11.75 -10.77 -13.64
C LEU A 10 -11.40 -10.09 -12.32
N LEU A 11 -10.13 -9.71 -12.19
CA LEU A 11 -9.60 -9.10 -10.97
C LEU A 11 -8.98 -7.75 -11.32
N THR A 12 -9.13 -6.79 -10.42
CA THR A 12 -8.56 -5.45 -10.55
C THR A 12 -8.07 -5.02 -9.18
N TRP A 13 -6.83 -4.57 -9.13
CA TRP A 13 -6.11 -4.18 -7.92
C TRP A 13 -5.16 -3.02 -8.23
N ILE A 14 -4.71 -2.35 -7.18
CA ILE A 14 -3.64 -1.35 -7.28
C ILE A 14 -2.34 -2.11 -7.50
N CYS A 15 -1.59 -1.74 -8.55
CA CYS A 15 -0.27 -2.28 -8.83
C CYS A 15 0.78 -1.18 -8.76
N LYS A 16 2.01 -1.57 -8.44
CA LYS A 16 3.17 -0.72 -8.58
C LYS A 16 3.58 -0.71 -10.05
N GLU A 17 3.74 0.48 -10.62
CA GLU A 17 4.36 0.68 -11.94
C GLU A 17 5.78 1.18 -11.72
N ASP A 18 6.77 0.54 -12.34
CA ASP A 18 8.18 0.92 -12.17
C ASP A 18 8.59 2.15 -13.01
N GLU A 19 7.77 2.51 -14.01
CA GLU A 19 8.06 3.65 -14.90
C GLU A 19 7.65 5.02 -14.32
N PHE A 20 6.78 5.02 -13.30
CA PHE A 20 6.28 6.24 -12.69
C PHE A 20 6.55 6.24 -11.18
N GLU A 21 7.44 7.12 -10.73
CA GLU A 21 7.63 7.45 -9.31
C GLU A 21 6.46 8.27 -8.75
N ASN A 22 5.22 7.95 -9.12
CA ASN A 22 4.05 8.60 -8.55
C ASN A 22 3.74 7.96 -7.21
N PRO A 23 3.77 8.73 -6.09
CA PRO A 23 3.44 8.19 -4.79
C PRO A 23 1.98 7.73 -4.80
N ASN A 24 1.74 6.49 -4.38
CA ASN A 24 0.41 5.96 -4.19
C ASN A 24 -0.19 6.49 -2.87
N SER A 25 -1.45 6.16 -2.59
CA SER A 25 -2.13 6.65 -1.39
C SER A 25 -1.46 6.22 -0.07
N ILE A 26 -0.79 5.07 -0.04
CA ILE A 26 -0.04 4.59 1.11
C ILE A 26 1.26 5.39 1.27
N ASP A 27 1.95 5.69 0.17
CA ASP A 27 3.18 6.50 0.22
C ASP A 27 2.89 7.91 0.75
N LEU A 28 1.80 8.53 0.31
CA LEU A 28 1.36 9.85 0.83
C LEU A 28 0.98 9.80 2.31
N LEU A 29 0.35 8.70 2.75
CA LEU A 29 0.02 8.49 4.15
C LEU A 29 1.29 8.33 4.99
N GLU A 30 2.26 7.54 4.53
CA GLU A 30 3.55 7.35 5.18
C GLU A 30 4.29 8.68 5.33
N MET A 31 4.37 9.48 4.27
CA MET A 31 4.98 10.82 4.31
C MET A 31 4.30 11.71 5.36
N SER A 32 2.96 11.73 5.37
CA SER A 32 2.20 12.56 6.30
C SER A 32 2.39 12.14 7.77
N ILE A 33 2.49 10.84 8.05
CA ILE A 33 2.73 10.36 9.41
C ILE A 33 4.18 10.63 9.84
N ASN A 34 5.15 10.52 8.94
CA ASN A 34 6.54 10.91 9.21
C ASN A 34 6.64 12.39 9.60
N ASP A 35 5.94 13.28 8.90
CA ASP A 35 5.90 14.71 9.25
C ASP A 35 5.37 14.92 10.68
N LEU A 36 4.33 14.20 11.09
CA LEU A 36 3.79 14.26 12.47
C LEU A 36 4.80 13.80 13.53
N VAL A 37 5.66 12.81 13.20
CA VAL A 37 6.73 12.38 14.11
C VAL A 37 7.80 13.47 14.22
N ILE A 38 8.22 14.04 13.09
CA ILE A 38 9.24 15.11 13.04
C ILE A 38 8.78 16.37 13.78
N GLU A 39 7.50 16.74 13.64
CA GLU A 39 6.88 17.88 14.34
C GLU A 39 6.66 17.62 15.84
N GLY A 40 6.91 16.41 16.32
CA GLY A 40 6.72 16.02 17.72
C GLY A 40 5.25 15.82 18.12
N HIS A 41 4.37 15.66 17.15
CA HIS A 41 2.96 15.34 17.35
C HIS A 41 2.70 13.85 17.54
N LEU A 42 3.63 12.99 17.11
CA LEU A 42 3.56 11.53 17.26
C LEU A 42 4.91 10.98 17.77
N GLU A 43 4.85 9.96 18.62
CA GLU A 43 6.04 9.21 19.06
C GLU A 43 6.51 8.27 17.94
N GLU A 44 7.81 8.21 17.69
CA GLU A 44 8.42 7.35 16.65
C GLU A 44 8.04 5.87 16.83
N GLU A 45 8.02 5.36 18.08
CA GLU A 45 7.62 3.97 18.39
C GLU A 45 6.19 3.63 17.91
N LYS A 46 5.29 4.62 17.84
CA LYS A 46 3.93 4.42 17.31
C LYS A 46 3.92 4.26 15.79
N LEU A 47 4.81 4.95 15.08
CA LEU A 47 4.99 4.76 13.65
C LEU A 47 5.64 3.39 13.38
N ASP A 48 6.69 3.03 14.12
CA ASP A 48 7.41 1.76 13.94
C ASP A 48 6.53 0.52 14.18
N SER A 49 5.58 0.62 15.12
CA SER A 49 4.64 -0.46 15.42
C SER A 49 3.44 -0.51 14.45
N PHE A 50 3.21 0.53 13.66
CA PHE A 50 2.06 0.64 12.77
C PHE A 50 2.36 0.06 11.38
N ASN A 51 1.84 -1.14 11.13
CA ASN A 51 2.00 -1.85 9.85
C ASN A 51 0.65 -1.99 9.15
N VAL A 52 0.50 -1.38 7.96
CA VAL A 52 -0.70 -1.53 7.15
C VAL A 52 -0.68 -2.91 6.48
N PRO A 53 -1.72 -3.76 6.64
CA PRO A 53 -1.75 -5.10 6.04
C PRO A 53 -2.14 -5.03 4.55
N VAL A 54 -1.37 -4.26 3.77
CA VAL A 54 -1.58 -4.04 2.34
C VAL A 54 -0.26 -4.31 1.62
N TYR A 55 -0.34 -5.06 0.52
CA TYR A 55 0.75 -5.24 -0.41
C TYR A 55 0.31 -4.75 -1.78
N ILE A 56 1.18 -3.99 -2.45
CA ILE A 56 0.96 -3.47 -3.79
C ILE A 56 1.90 -4.26 -4.73
N PRO A 57 1.38 -5.24 -5.49
CA PRO A 57 2.19 -6.08 -6.36
C PRO A 57 2.72 -5.31 -7.57
N SER A 58 3.85 -5.74 -8.12
CA SER A 58 4.23 -5.46 -9.51
C SER A 58 3.38 -6.31 -10.47
N ALA A 59 3.37 -5.94 -11.75
CA ALA A 59 2.70 -6.75 -12.77
C ALA A 59 3.42 -8.07 -13.10
N GLU A 60 4.71 -8.17 -12.77
CA GLU A 60 5.59 -9.32 -13.03
C GLU A 60 5.35 -10.52 -12.09
#